data_AF-A0A5J4X6M9-F1
#
_entry.id   AF-A0A5J4X6M9-F1
#
_cell.length_a   1.000
_cell.length_b   1.000
_cell.length_c   1.000
_cell.angle_alpha   90.00
_cell.angle_beta   90.00
_cell.angle_gamma   90.00
#
_symmetry.space_group_name_H-M   'P 1'
#
loop_
_entity.id
_entity.type
_entity.pdbx_description
1 polymer ?
#
loop_
_entity_poly.entity_id
_entity_poly.type
_entity_poly.pdbx_seq_one_letter_code
_entity_poly.pdbx_strand_id
1 'polypeptide(L)'
;MCDENLYVVDINIDKDKSIEEIDKIRQNLIDTLPTNVGLVKTALGGLHIYCNRNYYRLPSIRNVKVAVTDSFDINIFAQMNKYKIENGKETKEIVQNRVVAPNTAIRETKNNQLISHKNEAINDWENASCLASLREKLDKWNIDIEMSYKDYAQNKHD
;
A
#
# COMPACT_ATOMS: atom_id res chain seq x y z
N MET A 1 20.08 11.55 -2.02
CA MET A 1 19.01 11.17 -2.95
C MET A 1 17.96 10.46 -2.15
N CYS A 2 16.70 10.82 -2.32
CA CYS A 2 15.63 10.06 -1.69
C CYS A 2 15.42 8.81 -2.52
N ASP A 3 15.65 7.67 -1.88
CA ASP A 3 15.57 6.36 -2.51
C ASP A 3 14.23 6.22 -3.26
N GLU A 4 14.27 5.82 -4.53
CA GLU A 4 13.09 5.43 -5.32
C GLU A 4 12.42 4.13 -4.81
N ASN A 5 12.87 3.64 -3.65
CA ASN A 5 12.37 2.45 -2.98
C ASN A 5 11.04 2.77 -2.28
N LEU A 6 9.96 2.82 -3.06
CA LEU A 6 8.60 3.03 -2.58
C LEU A 6 7.95 1.72 -2.13
N TYR A 7 7.12 1.77 -1.10
CA TYR A 7 6.18 0.73 -0.70
C TYR A 7 4.77 1.26 -0.59
N VAL A 8 3.81 0.39 -0.88
CA VAL A 8 2.38 0.70 -0.76
C VAL A 8 1.81 -0.15 0.35
N VAL A 9 1.30 0.51 1.37
CA VAL A 9 0.46 -0.14 2.38
C VAL A 9 -0.99 0.05 1.95
N ASP A 10 -1.68 -1.05 1.69
CA ASP A 10 -3.09 -1.08 1.38
C ASP A 10 -3.87 -1.44 2.65
N ILE A 11 -4.73 -0.53 3.07
CA ILE A 11 -5.62 -0.72 4.20
C ILE A 11 -7.03 -0.93 3.65
N ASN A 12 -7.52 -2.17 3.76
CA ASN A 12 -8.87 -2.53 3.41
C ASN A 12 -9.76 -2.38 4.63
N ILE A 13 -10.60 -1.35 4.64
CA ILE A 13 -11.58 -1.14 5.69
C ILE A 13 -12.79 -2.02 5.41
N ASP A 14 -13.35 -2.62 6.46
CA ASP A 14 -14.55 -3.43 6.37
C ASP A 14 -15.71 -2.64 5.75
N LYS A 15 -16.19 -3.14 4.60
CA LYS A 15 -17.23 -2.51 3.77
C LYS A 15 -18.63 -2.69 4.34
N ASP A 16 -18.81 -3.59 5.32
CA ASP A 16 -20.12 -3.83 5.94
C ASP A 16 -20.44 -2.75 7.00
N LYS A 17 -19.46 -1.90 7.34
CA LYS A 17 -19.65 -0.73 8.19
C LYS A 17 -20.35 0.41 7.47
N SER A 18 -20.93 1.33 8.24
CA SER A 18 -21.51 2.56 7.68
C SER A 18 -20.44 3.47 7.07
N ILE A 19 -20.84 4.32 6.11
CA ILE A 19 -19.94 5.30 5.48
C ILE A 19 -19.28 6.21 6.52
N GLU A 20 -20.04 6.64 7.54
CA GLU A 20 -19.54 7.48 8.63
C GLU A 20 -18.45 6.78 9.46
N GLU A 21 -18.62 5.49 9.74
CA GLU A 21 -17.61 4.68 10.44
C GLU A 21 -16.36 4.45 9.58
N ILE A 22 -16.53 4.16 8.29
CA ILE A 22 -15.42 4.00 7.34
C ILE A 22 -14.61 5.30 7.28
N ASP A 23 -15.29 6.44 7.16
CA ASP A 23 -14.63 7.75 7.10
C ASP A 23 -13.93 8.10 8.42
N LYS A 24 -14.52 7.76 9.57
CA LYS A 24 -13.89 7.93 10.88
C LYS A 24 -12.64 7.07 11.04
N ILE A 25 -12.70 5.80 10.67
CA ILE A 25 -11.54 4.88 10.70
C ILE A 25 -10.43 5.44 9.81
N ARG A 26 -10.76 5.86 8.59
CA ARG A 26 -9.82 6.41 7.63
C ARG A 26 -9.16 7.69 8.14
N GLN A 27 -9.94 8.61 8.72
CA GLN A 27 -9.40 9.85 9.28
C GLN A 27 -8.47 9.57 10.46
N ASN A 28 -8.88 8.68 11.38
CA ASN A 28 -8.04 8.26 12.50
C ASN A 28 -6.72 7.63 12.04
N LEU A 29 -6.73 6.85 10.94
CA LEU A 29 -5.50 6.33 10.36
C LEU A 29 -4.62 7.48 9.87
N ILE A 30 -5.15 8.36 9.02
CA ILE A 30 -4.45 9.52 8.42
C ILE A 30 -3.81 10.41 9.50
N ASP A 31 -4.56 10.76 10.55
CA ASP A 31 -4.11 11.64 11.64
C ASP A 31 -2.89 11.11 12.38
N THR A 32 -2.62 9.80 12.26
CA THR A 32 -1.53 9.15 12.94
C THR A 32 -0.32 8.86 12.04
N LEU A 33 -0.40 9.18 10.75
CA LEU A 33 0.66 9.01 9.77
C LEU A 33 1.60 10.23 9.72
N PRO A 34 2.86 10.05 9.28
CA PRO A 34 3.73 11.18 8.96
C PRO A 34 3.13 12.07 7.86
N THR A 35 3.42 13.36 7.87
CA THR A 35 2.87 14.32 6.89
C THR A 35 3.41 14.15 5.49
N ASN A 36 4.58 13.54 5.34
CA ASN A 36 5.27 13.31 4.07
C ASN A 36 5.15 11.85 3.60
N VAL A 37 3.95 11.28 3.62
CA VAL A 37 3.64 10.02 2.90
C VAL A 37 2.67 10.32 1.76
N GLY A 38 2.60 9.47 0.73
CA GLY A 38 1.57 9.61 -0.29
C GLY A 38 0.29 8.91 0.11
N LEU A 39 -0.85 9.59 -0.02
CA LEU A 39 -2.15 9.07 0.42
C LEU A 39 -3.12 9.03 -0.74
N VAL A 40 -3.74 7.86 -0.94
CA VAL A 40 -4.78 7.67 -1.95
C VAL A 40 -5.98 6.96 -1.30
N LYS A 41 -7.14 7.60 -1.35
CA LYS A 41 -8.43 6.95 -1.03
C LYS A 41 -8.73 5.94 -2.13
N THR A 42 -8.98 4.68 -1.78
CA THR A 42 -9.33 3.67 -2.78
C THR A 42 -10.79 3.73 -3.14
N ALA A 43 -11.11 3.30 -4.36
CA ALA A 43 -12.45 3.18 -4.92
C ALA A 43 -13.44 2.44 -4.00
N LEU A 44 -12.95 1.51 -3.17
CA LEU A 44 -13.76 0.70 -2.27
C LEU A 44 -13.75 1.20 -0.82
N GLY A 45 -13.29 2.43 -0.58
CA GLY A 45 -13.33 3.08 0.74
C GLY A 45 -12.10 2.83 1.63
N GLY A 46 -11.14 2.03 1.16
CA GLY A 46 -9.86 1.81 1.81
C GLY A 46 -8.87 2.96 1.65
N LEU A 47 -7.62 2.72 2.04
CA LEU A 47 -6.53 3.69 2.01
C LEU A 47 -5.24 3.05 1.50
N HIS A 48 -4.68 3.60 0.43
CA HIS A 48 -3.32 3.30 -0.01
C HIS A 48 -2.35 4.35 0.55
N ILE A 49 -1.25 3.89 1.14
CA ILE A 49 -0.19 4.72 1.69
C ILE A 49 1.12 4.41 0.98
N TYR A 50 1.60 5.36 0.19
CA TYR A 50 2.90 5.35 -0.46
C TYR A 50 3.95 5.88 0.52
N CYS A 51 4.98 5.08 0.78
CA CYS A 51 5.99 5.43 1.78
C CYS A 51 7.37 4.91 1.37
N ASN A 52 8.41 5.46 1.99
CA ASN A 52 9.77 4.99 1.77
C ASN A 52 10.00 3.66 2.51
N ARG A 53 10.53 2.69 1.78
CA ARG A 53 10.87 1.36 2.24
C ARG A 53 11.96 1.33 3.31
N ASN A 54 12.79 2.36 3.42
CA ASN A 54 13.92 2.46 4.33
C ASN A 54 14.81 1.21 4.29
N TYR A 55 15.23 0.83 3.08
CA TYR A 55 16.03 -0.37 2.78
C TYR A 55 15.39 -1.73 3.11
N TYR A 56 14.19 -1.78 3.67
CA TYR A 56 13.49 -3.02 4.00
C TYR A 56 13.26 -3.90 2.76
N ARG A 57 13.76 -5.13 2.71
CA ARG A 57 13.62 -6.01 1.53
C ARG A 57 12.44 -6.97 1.72
N LEU A 58 11.33 -6.70 1.04
CA LEU A 58 10.24 -7.68 0.95
C LEU A 58 10.63 -8.87 0.04
N PRO A 59 10.18 -10.09 0.36
CA PRO A 59 10.71 -11.32 -0.22
C PRO A 59 10.33 -11.56 -1.69
N SER A 60 9.23 -10.99 -2.16
CA SER A 60 8.77 -11.12 -3.56
C SER A 60 7.63 -10.16 -3.89
N ILE A 61 7.24 -10.18 -5.17
CA ILE A 61 6.19 -9.45 -5.88
C ILE A 61 4.77 -9.79 -5.39
N ARG A 62 4.52 -9.99 -4.10
CA ARG A 62 3.20 -10.41 -3.62
C ARG A 62 2.79 -9.77 -2.31
N ASN A 63 1.47 -9.62 -2.20
CA ASN A 63 0.72 -9.23 -1.01
C ASN A 63 1.29 -9.95 0.22
N VAL A 64 1.84 -9.19 1.15
CA VAL A 64 2.07 -9.67 2.50
C VAL A 64 0.86 -9.22 3.31
N LYS A 65 -0.05 -10.14 3.65
CA LYS A 65 -1.11 -9.83 4.60
C LYS A 65 -0.47 -9.76 5.98
N VAL A 66 -0.50 -8.58 6.62
CA VAL A 66 0.34 -8.33 7.80
C VAL A 66 -0.47 -8.21 9.08
N ALA A 67 -1.73 -7.75 8.99
CA ALA A 67 -2.61 -7.71 10.15
C ALA A 67 -4.09 -7.75 9.75
N VAL A 68 -4.88 -8.36 10.62
CA VAL A 68 -6.35 -8.31 10.61
C VAL A 68 -6.77 -7.67 11.93
N THR A 69 -7.62 -6.66 11.85
CA THR A 69 -8.31 -6.09 13.01
C THR A 69 -9.81 -6.28 12.83
N ASP A 70 -10.60 -6.03 13.87
CA ASP A 70 -12.07 -6.05 13.77
C ASP A 70 -12.64 -4.99 12.81
N SER A 71 -11.82 -4.03 12.39
CA SER A 71 -12.25 -2.86 11.61
C SER A 71 -11.61 -2.74 10.23
N PHE A 72 -10.40 -3.27 10.05
CA PHE A 72 -9.67 -3.18 8.80
C PHE A 72 -8.55 -4.23 8.71
N ASP A 73 -8.22 -4.60 7.49
CA ASP A 73 -7.09 -5.45 7.13
C ASP A 73 -5.94 -4.60 6.58
N ILE A 74 -4.71 -4.91 6.97
CA ILE A 74 -3.51 -4.28 6.45
C ILE A 74 -2.75 -5.27 5.57
N ASN A 75 -2.59 -4.90 4.30
CA ASN A 75 -1.76 -5.58 3.33
C ASN A 75 -0.59 -4.68 2.95
N ILE A 76 0.64 -5.19 2.99
CA ILE A 76 1.81 -4.43 2.56
C ILE A 76 2.28 -4.97 1.21
N PHE A 77 2.38 -4.08 0.24
CA PHE A 77 2.79 -4.35 -1.12
C PHE A 77 4.13 -3.70 -1.41
N ALA A 78 5.05 -4.52 -1.92
CA ALA A 78 6.27 -4.01 -2.48
C ALA A 78 6.00 -3.34 -3.84
N GLN A 79 6.11 -2.02 -3.95
CA GLN A 79 6.35 -1.43 -5.27
C GLN A 79 7.75 -1.87 -5.69
N MET A 80 7.82 -2.63 -6.79
CA MET A 80 9.09 -3.03 -7.37
C MET A 80 9.69 -1.90 -8.18
N ASN A 81 11.01 -1.99 -8.26
CA ASN A 81 11.88 -1.22 -9.13
C ASN A 81 11.19 -0.94 -10.46
N LYS A 82 11.37 0.29 -10.94
CA LYS A 82 10.93 0.73 -12.26
C LYS A 82 11.32 -0.27 -13.35
N TYR A 83 12.44 -0.97 -13.16
CA TYR A 83 12.99 -1.94 -14.08
C TYR A 83 12.95 -3.37 -13.53
N LYS A 84 12.81 -4.34 -14.44
CA LYS A 84 12.81 -5.77 -14.11
C LYS A 84 14.17 -6.19 -13.59
N ILE A 85 14.19 -7.05 -12.58
CA ILE A 85 15.43 -7.65 -12.08
C ILE A 85 15.56 -9.06 -12.67
N GLU A 86 16.65 -9.34 -13.38
CA GLU A 86 17.03 -10.67 -13.85
C GLU A 86 18.44 -11.00 -13.34
N ASN A 87 18.61 -12.18 -12.74
CA ASN A 87 19.90 -12.63 -12.17
C ASN A 87 20.56 -11.61 -11.22
N GLY A 88 19.75 -10.88 -10.45
CA GLY A 88 20.22 -9.87 -9.50
C GLY A 88 20.65 -8.53 -10.13
N LYS A 89 20.40 -8.30 -11.42
CA LYS A 89 20.68 -7.03 -12.11
C LYS A 89 19.41 -6.44 -12.70
N GLU A 90 19.30 -5.11 -12.65
CA GLU A 90 18.22 -4.39 -13.33
C GLU A 90 18.40 -4.47 -14.85
N THR A 91 17.32 -4.76 -15.57
CA THR A 91 17.26 -4.69 -17.03
C THR A 91 16.76 -3.31 -17.48
N LYS A 92 16.54 -3.12 -18.78
CA LYS A 92 15.86 -1.91 -19.30
C LYS A 92 14.34 -2.07 -19.43
N GLU A 93 13.81 -3.26 -19.11
CA GLU A 93 12.39 -3.57 -19.22
C GLU A 93 11.64 -2.93 -18.06
N ILE A 94 10.66 -2.06 -18.35
CA ILE A 94 9.86 -1.41 -17.32
C ILE A 94 8.85 -2.42 -16.76
N VAL A 95 8.86 -2.62 -15.44
CA VAL A 95 7.83 -3.43 -14.78
C VAL A 95 6.66 -2.52 -14.44
N GLN A 96 5.53 -2.73 -15.12
CA GLN A 96 4.27 -2.16 -14.68
C GLN A 96 3.74 -2.96 -13.48
N ASN A 97 4.21 -2.58 -12.29
CA ASN A 97 3.58 -3.07 -11.07
C ASN A 97 2.17 -2.46 -10.98
N ARG A 98 1.15 -3.32 -10.89
CA ARG A 98 -0.28 -2.96 -10.87
C ARG A 98 -0.71 -2.31 -9.55
N VAL A 99 0.05 -1.36 -9.05
CA VAL A 99 -0.36 -0.55 -7.92
C VAL A 99 -1.28 0.55 -8.45
N VAL A 100 -2.45 0.69 -7.82
CA VAL A 100 -3.48 1.64 -8.23
C VAL A 100 -2.96 3.07 -8.13
N ALA A 101 -2.68 3.70 -9.27
CA ALA A 101 -2.26 5.09 -9.31
C ALA A 101 -3.39 6.03 -8.85
N PRO A 102 -3.04 7.21 -8.28
CA PRO A 102 -4.04 8.24 -8.00
C PRO A 102 -4.81 8.61 -9.27
N ASN A 103 -6.07 9.04 -9.11
CA ASN A 103 -6.94 9.50 -10.19
C ASN A 103 -7.32 8.42 -11.22
N THR A 104 -6.98 7.15 -10.97
CA THR A 104 -7.50 6.02 -11.74
C THR A 104 -8.92 5.68 -11.30
N ALA A 105 -9.68 4.99 -12.15
CA ALA A 105 -11.03 4.56 -11.84
C ALA A 105 -11.23 3.06 -12.12
N ILE A 106 -11.98 2.41 -11.25
CA ILE A 106 -12.47 1.05 -11.43
C ILE A 106 -13.91 1.15 -11.92
N ARG A 107 -14.25 0.38 -12.94
CA ARG A 107 -15.62 0.27 -13.45
C ARG A 107 -16.18 -1.09 -13.12
N GLU A 108 -17.37 -1.12 -12.55
CA GLU A 108 -18.11 -2.35 -12.27
C GLU A 108 -19.53 -2.25 -12.84
N THR A 109 -20.10 -3.38 -13.24
CA THR A 109 -21.50 -3.46 -13.64
C THR A 109 -22.30 -3.97 -12.46
N LYS A 110 -23.20 -3.14 -11.92
CA LYS A 110 -24.10 -3.50 -10.82
C LYS A 110 -25.54 -3.24 -11.27
N ASN A 111 -26.40 -4.25 -11.18
CA ASN A 111 -27.80 -4.15 -11.62
C ASN A 111 -27.96 -3.63 -13.07
N ASN A 112 -27.13 -4.13 -14.00
CA ASN A 112 -27.06 -3.67 -15.41
C ASN A 112 -26.69 -2.19 -15.61
N GLN A 113 -26.23 -1.49 -14.57
CA GLN A 113 -25.70 -0.14 -14.67
C GLN A 113 -24.18 -0.16 -14.51
N LEU A 114 -23.49 0.65 -15.33
CA LEU A 114 -22.05 0.86 -15.22
C LEU A 114 -21.78 1.88 -14.13
N ILE A 115 -21.18 1.44 -13.03
CA ILE A 115 -20.76 2.30 -11.91
C ILE A 115 -19.24 2.50 -12.01
N SER A 116 -18.79 3.74 -11.85
CA SER A 116 -17.37 4.09 -11.84
C SER A 116 -16.98 4.58 -10.45
N HIS A 117 -16.00 3.92 -9.85
CA HIS A 117 -15.41 4.28 -8.57
C HIS A 117 -14.01 4.84 -8.79
N LYS A 118 -13.70 5.99 -8.21
CA LYS A 118 -12.41 6.67 -8.41
C LYS A 118 -11.49 6.47 -7.22
N ASN A 119 -10.19 6.35 -7.51
CA ASN A 119 -9.14 6.45 -6.53
C ASN A 119 -8.68 7.91 -6.48
N GLU A 120 -8.65 8.51 -5.31
CA GLU A 120 -8.45 9.96 -5.15
C GLU A 120 -7.19 10.22 -4.34
N ALA A 121 -6.27 11.05 -4.88
CA ALA A 121 -5.16 11.55 -4.08
C ALA A 121 -5.70 12.41 -2.94
N ILE A 122 -5.26 12.11 -1.72
CA ILE A 122 -5.64 12.89 -0.52
C ILE A 122 -4.66 14.05 -0.31
N ASN A 123 -3.40 13.88 -0.74
CA ASN A 123 -2.36 14.90 -0.62
C ASN A 123 -1.48 15.01 -1.87
N ASP A 124 -0.71 16.09 -1.93
CA ASP A 124 0.17 16.43 -3.05
C ASP A 124 1.52 15.71 -3.00
N TRP A 125 1.45 14.38 -2.94
CA TRP A 125 2.64 13.54 -2.79
C TRP A 125 3.49 13.45 -4.06
N GLU A 126 2.92 13.76 -5.22
CA GLU A 126 3.65 13.85 -6.49
C GLU A 126 4.74 14.93 -6.43
N ASN A 127 4.54 15.99 -5.64
CA ASN A 127 5.50 17.06 -5.42
C ASN A 127 6.38 16.85 -4.18
N ALA A 128 6.20 15.74 -3.44
CA ALA A 128 7.01 15.46 -2.27
C ALA A 128 8.43 15.02 -2.69
N SER A 129 9.44 15.74 -2.21
CA SER A 129 10.84 15.42 -2.52
C SER A 129 11.30 14.07 -1.93
N CYS A 130 10.76 13.70 -0.77
CA CYS A 130 11.13 12.52 -0.01
C CYS A 130 9.96 12.03 0.84
N LEU A 131 9.48 10.80 0.57
CA LEU A 131 8.47 10.19 1.42
C LEU A 131 9.10 9.64 2.72
N ALA A 132 8.35 9.72 3.83
CA ALA A 132 8.72 9.10 5.10
C ALA A 132 8.56 7.59 5.03
N SER A 133 9.33 6.91 5.89
CA SER A 133 9.11 5.50 6.17
C SER A 133 7.95 5.30 7.13
N LEU A 134 7.24 4.18 6.99
CA LEU A 134 6.22 3.76 7.95
C LEU A 134 6.75 2.81 9.02
N ARG A 135 8.06 2.52 9.09
CA ARG A 135 8.63 1.59 10.06
C ARG A 135 8.18 1.88 11.49
N GLU A 136 8.43 3.10 11.97
CA GLU A 136 8.04 3.51 13.33
C GLU A 136 6.52 3.39 13.57
N LYS A 137 5.72 3.52 12.50
CA LYS A 137 4.28 3.46 12.59
C LYS A 137 3.77 2.02 12.66
N LEU A 138 4.34 1.14 11.85
CA LEU A 138 4.09 -0.30 11.89
C LEU A 138 4.51 -0.87 13.25
N ASP A 139 5.67 -0.45 13.79
CA ASP A 139 6.13 -0.83 15.12
C ASP A 139 5.12 -0.41 16.21
N LYS A 140 4.59 0.82 16.15
CA LYS A 140 3.53 1.30 17.06
C LYS A 140 2.21 0.52 16.92
N TRP A 141 1.92 0.00 15.74
CA TRP A 141 0.78 -0.88 15.51
C TRP A 141 1.07 -2.34 15.85
N ASN A 142 2.27 -2.64 16.40
CA ASN A 142 2.75 -3.99 16.70
C ASN A 142 2.73 -4.91 15.46
N ILE A 143 3.07 -4.34 14.31
CA ILE A 143 3.11 -5.02 13.02
C ILE A 143 4.57 -5.30 12.65
N ASP A 144 5.00 -6.56 12.81
CA ASP A 144 6.34 -6.99 12.44
C ASP A 144 6.38 -7.49 11.00
N ILE A 145 6.92 -6.64 10.12
CA ILE A 145 7.14 -6.97 8.72
C ILE A 145 8.29 -7.97 8.52
N GLU A 146 9.33 -7.93 9.37
CA GLU A 146 10.54 -8.76 9.26
C GLU A 146 10.23 -10.23 9.59
N MET A 147 9.35 -10.50 10.56
CA MET A 147 8.86 -11.85 10.85
C MET A 147 8.21 -12.49 9.63
N SER A 148 7.37 -11.73 8.93
CA SER A 148 6.73 -12.20 7.69
C SER A 148 7.74 -12.55 6.58
N TYR A 149 8.90 -11.88 6.54
CA TYR A 149 9.99 -12.25 5.63
C TYR A 149 10.64 -13.58 6.01
N LYS A 150 10.90 -13.83 7.30
CA LYS A 150 11.48 -15.09 7.77
C LYS A 150 10.55 -16.26 7.49
N ASP A 151 9.26 -16.12 7.79
CA ASP A 151 8.26 -17.16 7.53
C ASP A 151 8.13 -17.45 6.04
N TYR A 152 8.22 -16.43 5.18
CA TYR A 152 8.30 -16.64 3.74
C TYR A 152 9.56 -17.39 3.31
N ALA A 153 10.73 -17.04 3.87
CA ALA A 153 11.99 -17.70 3.52
C ALA A 153 11.99 -19.18 3.92
N GLN A 154 11.32 -19.53 5.02
CA GLN A 154 11.08 -20.91 5.44
C GLN A 154 10.24 -21.68 4.41
N ASN A 155 9.17 -21.06 3.90
CA ASN A 155 8.24 -21.65 2.91
C ASN A 155 8.82 -21.77 1.47
N LYS A 156 10.07 -21.37 1.24
CA LYS A 156 10.77 -21.55 -0.04
C LYS A 156 11.58 -22.84 -0.13
N HIS A 157 11.61 -23.63 0.93
CA HIS A 157 12.39 -24.87 1.04
C HIS A 157 11.54 -26.15 1.13
N ASP A 158 10.22 -26.05 1.00
CA ASP A 158 9.28 -27.17 0.82
C ASP A 158 8.60 -27.11 -0.56
#